data_AF-A0A3D2GRK5-F1
#
_entry.id   AF-A0A3D2GRK5-F1
#
_cell.length_a   1.000
_cell.length_b   1.000
_cell.length_c   1.000
_cell.angle_alpha   90.00
_cell.angle_beta   90.00
_cell.angle_gamma   90.00
#
_symmetry.space_group_name_H-M   'P 1'
#
loop_
_entity.id
_entity.type
_entity.pdbx_description
1 polymer ?
#
loop_
_entity_poly.entity_id
_entity_poly.type
_entity_poly.pdbx_seq_one_letter_code
_entity_poly.pdbx_strand_id
1 'polypeptide(L)'
;MSGKAEIWHVDWGTRQDKRWLTRILIDGSASPVMQAPELFEPWHERLLTPDYLADTQIILGLDLPIGLPTHYAVRVGITDFPQFLSGAQGPDWIKFSTVCRSLTEVSLERPFFPYHLVDQTALHGLTPQQAWLKKLGLTKSAVYRLCDSETPHRESAASLFWTKGANQVGKAALGGWGEVIKPLMALHGTALGIWPFDGDFAELCATKRLVIAETYPGEIYGWFECKPISKTRQPERLK
;
A
#
# COMPACT_ATOMS: atom_id res chain seq x y z
N MET A 1 -21.55 -4.69 21.51
CA MET A 1 -21.60 -3.87 20.28
C MET A 1 -22.73 -4.41 19.42
N SER A 2 -23.73 -3.58 19.08
CA SER A 2 -24.89 -3.96 18.24
C SER A 2 -24.81 -3.33 16.84
N GLY A 3 -23.58 -3.09 16.35
CA GLY A 3 -23.34 -2.48 15.05
C GLY A 3 -22.92 -3.54 14.02
N LYS A 4 -23.19 -3.27 12.76
CA LYS A 4 -22.70 -4.08 11.64
C LYS A 4 -21.20 -3.84 11.49
N ALA A 5 -20.45 -4.88 11.18
CA ALA A 5 -19.04 -4.77 10.82
C ALA A 5 -18.79 -5.44 9.48
N GLU A 6 -17.88 -4.88 8.70
CA GLU A 6 -17.44 -5.46 7.45
C GLU A 6 -15.91 -5.55 7.40
N ILE A 7 -15.39 -6.69 6.95
CA ILE A 7 -13.97 -6.88 6.67
C ILE A 7 -13.81 -6.90 5.15
N TRP A 8 -13.05 -5.95 4.64
CA TRP A 8 -12.83 -5.71 3.23
C TRP A 8 -11.39 -6.07 2.90
N HIS A 9 -11.18 -6.80 1.82
CA HIS A 9 -9.85 -7.02 1.27
C HIS A 9 -9.82 -6.60 -0.19
N VAL A 10 -8.89 -5.70 -0.53
CA VAL A 10 -8.71 -5.19 -1.88
C VAL A 10 -7.41 -5.71 -2.48
N ASP A 11 -7.51 -6.55 -3.52
CA ASP A 11 -6.39 -6.86 -4.42
C ASP A 11 -6.11 -5.60 -5.26
N TRP A 12 -5.02 -4.91 -4.95
CA TRP A 12 -4.77 -3.57 -5.48
C TRP A 12 -3.93 -3.59 -6.75
N GLY A 13 -4.53 -3.09 -7.83
CA GLY A 13 -3.87 -2.86 -9.11
C GLY A 13 -3.54 -1.38 -9.36
N THR A 14 -2.51 -1.13 -10.16
CA THR A 14 -2.22 0.23 -10.69
C THR A 14 -3.30 0.73 -11.65
N ARG A 15 -4.09 -0.18 -12.24
CA ARG A 15 -5.25 0.14 -13.07
C ARG A 15 -6.53 -0.13 -12.30
N GLN A 16 -7.48 0.77 -12.42
CA GLN A 16 -8.79 0.68 -11.77
C GLN A 16 -9.52 -0.63 -12.12
N ASP A 17 -9.57 -1.01 -13.40
CA ASP A 17 -10.19 -2.26 -13.87
C ASP A 17 -9.51 -3.57 -13.39
N LYS A 18 -8.50 -3.45 -12.52
CA LYS A 18 -7.77 -4.55 -11.88
C LYS A 18 -7.82 -4.49 -10.35
N ARG A 19 -8.60 -3.58 -9.76
CA ARG A 19 -8.78 -3.47 -8.31
C ARG A 19 -10.02 -4.26 -7.91
N TRP A 20 -9.81 -5.37 -7.20
CA TRP A 20 -10.89 -6.27 -6.80
C TRP A 20 -11.08 -6.24 -5.30
N LEU A 21 -12.33 -6.21 -4.86
CA LEU A 21 -12.76 -6.21 -3.48
C LEU A 21 -13.47 -7.52 -3.18
N THR A 22 -13.18 -8.12 -2.03
CA THR A 22 -14.08 -9.08 -1.38
C THR A 22 -14.42 -8.60 0.02
N ARG A 23 -15.60 -8.97 0.52
CA ARG A 23 -16.14 -8.47 1.79
C ARG A 23 -16.66 -9.63 2.63
N ILE A 24 -16.46 -9.55 3.93
CA ILE A 24 -17.11 -10.41 4.91
C ILE A 24 -18.01 -9.52 5.75
N LEU A 25 -19.31 -9.84 5.78
CA LEU A 25 -20.31 -9.13 6.56
C LEU A 25 -20.49 -9.82 7.91
N ILE A 26 -20.46 -9.04 8.99
CA ILE A 26 -20.63 -9.51 10.37
C ILE A 26 -21.78 -8.70 10.97
N ASP A 27 -22.89 -9.37 11.27
CA ASP A 27 -24.09 -8.73 11.82
C ASP A 27 -24.48 -9.40 13.15
N GLY A 28 -24.09 -8.77 14.26
CA GLY A 28 -24.40 -9.25 15.60
C GLY A 28 -23.96 -10.69 15.85
N SER A 29 -24.92 -11.56 16.17
CA SER A 29 -24.68 -12.99 16.45
C SER A 29 -24.80 -13.89 15.22
N ALA A 30 -25.01 -13.34 14.03
CA ALA A 30 -25.08 -14.13 12.80
C ALA A 30 -23.69 -14.63 12.38
N SER A 31 -23.64 -15.79 11.73
CA SER A 31 -22.42 -16.29 11.10
C SER A 31 -21.90 -15.29 10.06
N PRO A 32 -20.58 -15.05 9.98
CA PRO A 32 -20.01 -14.17 8.96
C PRO A 32 -20.36 -14.64 7.54
N VAL A 33 -20.73 -13.71 6.66
CA VAL A 33 -21.10 -14.01 5.27
C VAL A 33 -20.09 -13.38 4.32
N MET A 34 -19.36 -14.23 3.58
CA MET A 34 -18.47 -13.78 2.51
C MET A 34 -19.27 -13.43 1.24
N GLN A 35 -18.99 -12.25 0.68
CA GLN A 35 -19.58 -11.77 -0.57
C GLN A 35 -18.73 -12.17 -1.77
N ALA A 36 -19.38 -12.30 -2.93
CA ALA A 36 -18.67 -12.52 -4.18
C ALA A 36 -17.71 -11.35 -4.50
N PRO A 37 -16.54 -11.60 -5.11
CA PRO A 37 -15.64 -10.53 -5.52
C PRO A 37 -16.28 -9.57 -6.51
N GLU A 38 -16.00 -8.28 -6.34
CA GLU A 38 -16.49 -7.18 -7.19
C GLU A 38 -15.39 -6.14 -7.42
N LEU A 39 -15.61 -5.17 -8.30
CA LEU A 39 -14.66 -4.07 -8.50
C LEU A 39 -14.68 -3.12 -7.30
N PHE A 40 -13.52 -2.58 -6.94
CA PHE A 40 -13.39 -1.69 -5.78
C PHE A 40 -13.92 -0.28 -6.03
N GLU A 41 -13.90 0.20 -7.27
CA GLU A 41 -14.20 1.59 -7.63
C GLU A 41 -15.57 2.09 -7.12
N PRO A 42 -16.69 1.36 -7.28
CA PRO A 42 -17.98 1.81 -6.76
C PRO A 42 -18.00 1.93 -5.22
N TRP A 43 -17.11 1.21 -4.53
CA TRP A 43 -17.04 1.20 -3.07
C TRP A 43 -16.14 2.28 -2.52
N HIS A 44 -15.05 2.61 -3.21
CA HIS A 44 -14.24 3.76 -2.88
C HIS A 44 -15.07 5.04 -2.77
N GLU A 45 -15.92 5.30 -3.77
CA GLU A 45 -16.82 6.47 -3.76
C GLU A 45 -17.83 6.44 -2.63
N ARG A 46 -18.34 5.25 -2.27
CA ARG A 46 -19.25 5.09 -1.11
C ARG A 46 -18.55 5.35 0.22
N LEU A 47 -17.29 4.95 0.35
CA LEU A 47 -16.51 5.29 1.54
C LEU A 47 -16.19 6.78 1.61
N LEU A 48 -16.29 7.51 0.50
CA LEU A 48 -16.20 8.97 0.48
C LEU A 48 -17.51 9.66 0.87
N THR A 49 -18.53 8.93 1.34
CA THR A 49 -19.70 9.52 1.98
C THR A 49 -19.79 9.09 3.46
N PRO A 50 -20.01 10.03 4.41
CA PRO A 50 -20.06 9.69 5.84
C PRO A 50 -21.18 8.71 6.23
N ASP A 51 -22.29 8.70 5.48
CA ASP A 51 -23.49 7.94 5.81
C ASP A 51 -23.23 6.43 5.93
N TYR A 52 -22.30 5.88 5.15
CA TYR A 52 -22.02 4.44 5.17
C TYR A 52 -21.42 3.99 6.51
N LEU A 53 -20.60 4.83 7.14
CA LEU A 53 -19.92 4.53 8.40
C LEU A 53 -20.74 4.87 9.65
N ALA A 54 -21.94 5.45 9.49
CA ALA A 54 -22.79 5.82 10.62
C ALA A 54 -23.15 4.61 11.49
N ASP A 55 -23.53 3.51 10.85
CA ASP A 55 -23.98 2.26 11.50
C ASP A 55 -23.08 1.05 11.23
N THR A 56 -22.03 1.23 10.41
CA THR A 56 -21.15 0.15 9.97
C THR A 56 -19.69 0.46 10.31
N GLN A 57 -19.02 -0.47 10.97
CA GLN A 57 -17.58 -0.46 11.09
C GLN A 57 -16.94 -1.18 9.90
N ILE A 58 -15.84 -0.65 9.37
CA ILE A 58 -15.10 -1.26 8.27
C ILE A 58 -13.64 -1.47 8.65
N ILE A 59 -13.14 -2.67 8.40
CA ILE A 59 -11.72 -3.00 8.38
C ILE A 59 -11.33 -3.17 6.91
N LEU A 60 -10.58 -2.21 6.37
CA LEU A 60 -10.15 -2.15 4.98
C LEU A 60 -8.69 -2.60 4.84
N GLY A 61 -8.51 -3.84 4.40
CA GLY A 61 -7.22 -4.38 3.98
C GLY A 61 -6.90 -4.01 2.53
N LEU A 62 -5.73 -3.43 2.29
CA LEU A 62 -5.24 -3.06 0.96
C LEU A 62 -3.96 -3.84 0.63
N ASP A 63 -3.94 -4.55 -0.50
CA ASP A 63 -2.76 -5.25 -1.03
C ASP A 63 -1.78 -4.27 -1.71
N LEU A 64 -1.29 -3.31 -0.93
CA LEU A 64 -0.31 -2.31 -1.34
C LEU A 64 0.54 -1.88 -0.14
N PRO A 65 1.79 -1.42 -0.36
CA PRO A 65 2.61 -0.88 0.73
C PRO A 65 1.95 0.31 1.42
N ILE A 66 1.83 0.28 2.74
CA ILE A 66 1.48 1.43 3.58
C ILE A 66 2.71 1.76 4.45
N GLY A 67 3.15 3.02 4.41
CA GLY A 67 4.37 3.44 5.09
C GLY A 67 5.59 3.63 4.19
N LEU A 68 6.66 4.13 4.80
CA LEU A 68 7.93 4.43 4.14
C LEU A 68 9.08 3.64 4.79
N PRO A 69 10.17 3.36 4.05
CA PRO A 69 11.41 2.88 4.66
C PRO A 69 11.89 3.82 5.76
N THR A 70 12.11 3.33 6.97
CA THR A 70 12.46 4.15 8.15
C THR A 70 13.71 5.01 7.92
N HIS A 71 14.75 4.44 7.31
CA HIS A 71 15.98 5.18 7.02
C HIS A 71 15.77 6.33 6.03
N TYR A 72 14.91 6.14 5.03
CA TYR A 72 14.52 7.23 4.13
C TYR A 72 13.70 8.28 4.89
N ALA A 73 12.70 7.86 5.66
CA ALA A 73 11.81 8.75 6.41
C ALA A 73 12.60 9.71 7.32
N VAL A 74 13.57 9.18 8.07
CA VAL A 74 14.47 9.99 8.92
C VAL A 74 15.23 11.05 8.10
N ARG A 75 15.70 10.70 6.89
CA ARG A 75 16.50 11.61 6.05
C ARG A 75 15.69 12.78 5.51
N VAL A 76 14.37 12.67 5.43
CA VAL A 76 13.47 13.72 4.96
C VAL A 76 12.61 14.31 6.09
N GLY A 77 12.89 13.97 7.36
CA GLY A 77 12.19 14.53 8.51
C GLY A 77 10.75 14.01 8.67
N ILE A 78 10.47 12.78 8.23
CA ILE A 78 9.20 12.11 8.49
C ILE A 78 9.36 11.22 9.71
N THR A 79 8.53 11.46 10.72
CA THR A 79 8.47 10.69 11.96
C THR A 79 7.17 9.92 12.10
N ASP A 80 6.11 10.38 11.44
CA ASP A 80 4.80 9.76 11.44
C ASP A 80 4.23 9.74 10.01
N PHE A 81 3.82 8.56 9.56
CA PHE A 81 3.36 8.35 8.18
C PHE A 81 2.00 9.01 7.89
N PRO A 82 0.97 8.89 8.76
CA PRO A 82 -0.26 9.67 8.63
C PRO A 82 0.01 11.19 8.55
N GLN A 83 0.86 11.75 9.41
CA GLN A 83 1.23 13.17 9.36
C GLN A 83 1.90 13.54 8.04
N PHE A 84 2.81 12.71 7.52
CA PHE A 84 3.36 12.90 6.17
C PHE A 84 2.27 12.87 5.09
N LEU A 85 1.39 11.88 5.09
CA LEU A 85 0.30 11.78 4.10
C LEU A 85 -0.65 12.98 4.17
N SER A 86 -0.91 13.52 5.34
CA SER A 86 -1.70 14.75 5.51
C SER A 86 -0.98 16.01 5.00
N GLY A 87 0.34 15.94 4.77
CA GLY A 87 1.18 17.06 4.34
C GLY A 87 1.82 17.85 5.48
N ALA A 88 1.71 17.39 6.73
CA ALA A 88 2.24 18.06 7.92
C ALA A 88 3.75 17.81 8.14
N GLN A 89 4.32 16.78 7.52
CA GLN A 89 5.74 16.41 7.66
C GLN A 89 6.34 16.04 6.31
N GLY A 90 7.66 16.13 6.21
CA GLY A 90 8.40 15.64 5.05
C GLY A 90 8.31 16.52 3.80
N PRO A 91 8.62 15.95 2.62
CA PRO A 91 8.57 16.67 1.35
C PRO A 91 7.13 16.96 0.93
N ASP A 92 6.96 18.00 0.11
CA ASP A 92 5.69 18.28 -0.56
C ASP A 92 5.16 17.04 -1.32
N TRP A 93 3.86 16.77 -1.15
CA TRP A 93 3.22 15.58 -1.71
C TRP A 93 3.27 15.54 -3.23
N ILE A 94 3.08 16.68 -3.91
CA ILE A 94 3.10 16.73 -5.38
C ILE A 94 4.50 16.35 -5.86
N LYS A 95 5.54 16.95 -5.29
CA LYS A 95 6.92 16.62 -5.63
C LYS A 95 7.25 15.16 -5.31
N PHE A 96 6.89 14.67 -4.12
CA PHE A 96 7.14 13.29 -3.69
C PHE A 96 6.49 12.25 -4.60
N SER A 97 5.21 12.48 -4.95
CA SER A 97 4.41 11.57 -5.79
C SER A 97 4.77 11.62 -7.27
N THR A 98 5.55 12.60 -7.71
CA THR A 98 5.91 12.73 -9.12
C THR A 98 7.01 11.74 -9.50
N VAL A 99 6.68 10.75 -10.32
CA VAL A 99 7.67 9.79 -10.85
C VAL A 99 8.72 10.49 -11.71
N CYS A 100 10.01 10.27 -11.43
CA CYS A 100 11.14 10.80 -12.19
C CYS A 100 11.12 10.31 -13.64
N ARG A 101 11.50 11.19 -14.56
CA ARG A 101 11.62 10.94 -16.01
C ARG A 101 13.05 10.65 -16.45
N SER A 102 14.02 10.98 -15.61
CA SER A 102 15.43 10.71 -15.80
C SER A 102 16.12 10.54 -14.46
N LEU A 103 17.32 9.95 -14.48
CA LEU A 103 18.14 9.78 -13.28
C LEU A 103 18.60 11.12 -12.67
N THR A 104 18.61 12.21 -13.46
CA THR A 104 18.99 13.55 -12.99
C THR A 104 17.92 14.21 -12.14
N GLU A 105 16.66 13.80 -12.27
CA GLU A 105 15.55 14.30 -11.46
C GLU A 105 15.45 13.63 -10.08
N VAL A 106 16.19 12.54 -9.86
CA VAL A 106 16.12 11.76 -8.63
C VAL A 106 16.69 12.57 -7.47
N SER A 107 15.86 12.75 -6.45
CA SER A 107 16.25 13.36 -5.18
C SER A 107 15.46 12.73 -4.03
N LEU A 108 15.83 13.06 -2.78
CA LEU A 108 15.08 12.58 -1.63
C LEU A 108 13.62 13.07 -1.64
N GLU A 109 13.33 14.24 -2.21
CA GLU A 109 11.97 14.77 -2.34
C GLU A 109 11.22 14.24 -3.56
N ARG A 110 11.89 13.52 -4.47
CA ARG A 110 11.29 12.88 -5.65
C ARG A 110 11.95 11.52 -5.89
N PRO A 111 11.69 10.52 -5.03
CA PRO A 111 12.51 9.31 -4.99
C PRO A 111 12.11 8.24 -6.02
N PHE A 112 10.89 8.32 -6.56
CA PHE A 112 10.33 7.29 -7.44
C PHE A 112 10.95 7.33 -8.83
N PHE A 113 11.63 6.27 -9.23
CA PHE A 113 12.29 6.23 -10.54
C PHE A 113 12.00 4.92 -11.30
N PRO A 114 11.63 5.00 -12.59
CA PRO A 114 11.45 3.84 -13.45
C PRO A 114 12.76 3.30 -14.02
N TYR A 115 13.01 2.02 -13.78
CA TYR A 115 14.19 1.30 -14.28
C TYR A 115 14.40 1.44 -15.80
N HIS A 116 13.32 1.40 -16.58
CA HIS A 116 13.40 1.41 -18.04
C HIS A 116 13.82 2.76 -18.63
N LEU A 117 13.88 3.83 -17.81
CA LEU A 117 14.34 5.17 -18.22
C LEU A 117 15.85 5.37 -17.99
N VAL A 118 16.57 4.31 -17.62
CA VAL A 118 18.00 4.39 -17.39
C VAL A 118 18.75 4.36 -18.71
N ASP A 119 19.44 5.44 -19.02
CA ASP A 119 20.47 5.45 -20.06
C ASP A 119 21.69 4.65 -19.56
N GLN A 120 21.91 3.46 -20.15
CA GLN A 120 23.01 2.59 -19.77
C GLN A 120 24.38 3.19 -20.06
N THR A 121 24.49 4.09 -21.04
CA THR A 121 25.76 4.73 -21.42
C THR A 121 26.21 5.75 -20.36
N ALA A 122 25.26 6.33 -19.63
CA ALA A 122 25.51 7.31 -18.57
C ALA A 122 25.84 6.68 -17.20
N LEU A 123 25.93 5.35 -17.11
CA LEU A 123 26.11 4.67 -15.83
C LEU A 123 27.56 4.61 -15.34
N HIS A 124 28.54 4.87 -16.21
CA HIS A 124 29.97 4.89 -15.86
C HIS A 124 30.42 3.66 -15.03
N GLY A 125 29.97 2.46 -15.42
CA GLY A 125 30.31 1.20 -14.75
C GLY A 125 29.44 0.83 -13.54
N LEU A 126 28.47 1.67 -13.15
CA LEU A 126 27.48 1.35 -12.13
C LEU A 126 26.33 0.53 -12.72
N THR A 127 25.70 -0.31 -11.89
CA THR A 127 24.36 -0.80 -12.22
C THR A 127 23.33 0.33 -12.09
N PRO A 128 22.19 0.24 -12.81
CA PRO A 128 21.12 1.22 -12.66
C PRO A 128 20.69 1.48 -11.22
N GLN A 129 20.55 0.42 -10.41
CA GLN A 129 20.16 0.54 -9.00
C GLN A 129 21.22 1.26 -8.18
N GLN A 130 22.51 0.96 -8.40
CA GLN A 130 23.61 1.67 -7.72
C GLN A 130 23.64 3.16 -8.09
N ALA A 131 23.43 3.49 -9.36
CA ALA A 131 23.42 4.88 -9.81
C ALA A 131 22.26 5.68 -9.17
N TRP A 132 21.09 5.06 -9.03
CA TRP A 132 19.94 5.64 -8.33
C TRP A 132 20.13 5.78 -6.83
N LEU A 133 20.61 4.72 -6.15
CA LEU A 133 20.96 4.79 -4.73
C LEU A 133 22.00 5.87 -4.45
N LYS A 134 23.00 6.01 -5.33
CA LYS A 134 24.00 7.08 -5.27
C LYS A 134 23.36 8.47 -5.39
N LYS A 135 22.37 8.66 -6.26
CA LYS A 135 21.63 9.93 -6.37
C LYS A 135 20.82 10.27 -5.12
N LEU A 136 20.22 9.27 -4.48
CA LEU A 136 19.51 9.46 -3.21
C LEU A 136 20.46 9.65 -2.02
N GLY A 137 21.74 9.27 -2.16
CA GLY A 137 22.67 9.21 -1.04
C GLY A 137 22.21 8.21 0.02
N LEU A 138 21.66 7.07 -0.44
CA LEU A 138 21.12 5.99 0.39
C LEU A 138 21.78 4.66 0.06
N THR A 139 21.79 3.75 1.04
CA THR A 139 22.19 2.36 0.83
C THR A 139 21.01 1.53 0.32
N LYS A 140 21.29 0.32 -0.17
CA LYS A 140 20.23 -0.61 -0.59
C LYS A 140 19.26 -0.90 0.55
N SER A 141 19.73 -1.16 1.77
CA SER A 141 18.86 -1.44 2.92
C SER A 141 17.98 -0.24 3.31
N ALA A 142 18.43 1.00 3.06
CA ALA A 142 17.70 2.19 3.45
C ALA A 142 16.43 2.47 2.64
N VAL A 143 16.21 1.74 1.53
CA VAL A 143 15.03 1.87 0.64
C VAL A 143 14.05 0.70 0.77
N TYR A 144 14.18 -0.11 1.82
CA TYR A 144 13.25 -1.18 2.19
C TYR A 144 12.70 -0.93 3.59
N ARG A 145 11.43 -1.27 3.80
CA ARG A 145 10.82 -1.38 5.12
C ARG A 145 11.25 -2.70 5.74
N LEU A 146 11.16 -2.81 7.07
CA LEU A 146 11.46 -4.07 7.76
C LEU A 146 10.62 -5.23 7.21
N CYS A 147 9.31 -4.98 7.01
CA CYS A 147 8.39 -5.93 6.41
C CYS A 147 8.69 -6.27 4.95
N ASP A 148 9.53 -5.51 4.22
CA ASP A 148 9.86 -5.84 2.84
C ASP A 148 10.98 -6.90 2.73
N SER A 149 11.64 -7.23 3.85
CA SER A 149 12.73 -8.21 3.88
C SER A 149 12.26 -9.61 3.54
N GLU A 150 13.18 -10.47 3.10
CA GLU A 150 12.94 -11.89 2.88
C GLU A 150 12.50 -12.58 4.18
N THR A 151 11.57 -13.53 4.07
CA THR A 151 11.12 -14.40 5.16
C THR A 151 11.35 -15.87 4.75
N PRO A 152 11.25 -16.84 5.67
CA PRO A 152 11.34 -18.26 5.30
C PRO A 152 10.30 -18.71 4.25
N HIS A 153 9.22 -17.94 4.06
CA HIS A 153 8.11 -18.29 3.19
C HIS A 153 8.03 -17.43 1.92
N ARG A 154 8.85 -16.37 1.79
CA ARG A 154 8.87 -15.52 0.60
C ARG A 154 10.17 -14.75 0.40
N GLU A 155 10.46 -14.42 -0.85
CA GLU A 155 11.53 -13.51 -1.22
C GLU A 155 11.26 -12.08 -0.70
N SER A 156 12.32 -11.25 -0.71
CA SER A 156 12.20 -9.82 -0.44
C SER A 156 11.23 -9.16 -1.43
N ALA A 157 10.40 -8.25 -0.94
CA ALA A 157 9.52 -7.44 -1.78
C ALA A 157 10.34 -6.51 -2.70
N ALA A 158 9.68 -5.89 -3.69
CA ALA A 158 10.31 -4.85 -4.48
C ALA A 158 10.46 -3.56 -3.67
N SER A 159 11.55 -2.81 -3.88
CA SER A 159 11.71 -1.50 -3.22
C SER A 159 10.63 -0.52 -3.68
N LEU A 160 10.03 0.18 -2.71
CA LEU A 160 8.96 1.15 -2.91
C LEU A 160 9.30 2.18 -4.00
N PHE A 161 10.51 2.73 -3.97
CA PHE A 161 10.91 3.84 -4.84
C PHE A 161 11.46 3.41 -6.19
N TRP A 162 11.78 2.14 -6.36
CA TRP A 162 12.41 1.61 -7.57
C TRP A 162 11.39 0.82 -8.40
N THR A 163 10.85 1.43 -9.44
CA THR A 163 9.79 0.80 -10.24
C THR A 163 10.39 0.00 -11.40
N LYS A 164 10.29 -1.33 -11.35
CA LYS A 164 10.89 -2.24 -12.35
C LYS A 164 9.87 -3.21 -12.93
N GLY A 165 9.59 -3.13 -14.23
CA GLY A 165 8.78 -4.12 -14.95
C GLY A 165 7.39 -4.31 -14.33
N ALA A 166 6.99 -5.56 -14.08
CA ALA A 166 5.74 -5.89 -13.39
C ALA A 166 5.70 -5.44 -11.92
N ASN A 167 6.85 -5.16 -11.30
CA ASN A 167 6.95 -4.70 -9.92
C ASN A 167 6.79 -3.17 -9.85
N GLN A 168 5.57 -2.71 -10.14
CA GLN A 168 5.16 -1.31 -10.03
C GLN A 168 4.64 -0.97 -8.63
N VAL A 169 5.23 -1.60 -7.61
CA VAL A 169 4.83 -1.49 -6.20
C VAL A 169 4.78 -0.03 -5.74
N GLY A 170 5.76 0.79 -6.15
CA GLY A 170 5.73 2.24 -5.90
C GLY A 170 4.55 2.99 -6.52
N LYS A 171 4.17 2.67 -7.76
CA LYS A 171 3.02 3.32 -8.41
C LYS A 171 1.71 2.85 -7.78
N ALA A 172 1.63 1.58 -7.41
CA ALA A 172 0.50 1.02 -6.69
C ALA A 172 0.32 1.74 -5.34
N ALA A 173 1.40 1.90 -4.57
CA ALA A 173 1.40 2.64 -3.32
C ALA A 173 0.97 4.11 -3.51
N LEU A 174 1.58 4.84 -4.46
CA LEU A 174 1.20 6.22 -4.77
C LEU A 174 -0.28 6.37 -5.14
N GLY A 175 -0.79 5.46 -5.98
CA GLY A 175 -2.21 5.40 -6.33
C GLY A 175 -3.09 5.15 -5.11
N GLY A 176 -2.78 4.15 -4.28
CA GLY A 176 -3.57 3.85 -3.08
C GLY A 176 -3.55 4.97 -2.05
N TRP A 177 -2.38 5.56 -1.81
CA TRP A 177 -2.23 6.66 -0.86
C TRP A 177 -2.96 7.92 -1.35
N GLY A 178 -2.77 8.29 -2.61
CA GLY A 178 -3.33 9.50 -3.20
C GLY A 178 -4.82 9.42 -3.49
N GLU A 179 -5.27 8.28 -4.03
CA GLU A 179 -6.65 8.11 -4.48
C GLU A 179 -7.59 7.63 -3.38
N VAL A 180 -7.09 6.93 -2.34
CA VAL A 180 -7.93 6.28 -1.31
C VAL A 180 -7.61 6.78 0.09
N ILE A 181 -6.39 6.55 0.58
CA ILE A 181 -6.05 6.78 1.99
C ILE A 181 -6.17 8.27 2.34
N LYS A 182 -5.53 9.15 1.56
CA LYS A 182 -5.55 10.61 1.80
C LYS A 182 -6.98 11.18 1.77
N PRO A 183 -7.82 10.88 0.76
CA PRO A 183 -9.23 11.31 0.76
C PRO A 183 -10.02 10.81 1.97
N LEU A 184 -9.86 9.54 2.36
CA LEU A 184 -10.55 8.98 3.53
C LEU A 184 -10.08 9.60 4.83
N MET A 185 -8.78 9.89 4.98
CA MET A 185 -8.25 10.63 6.13
C MET A 185 -8.86 12.02 6.23
N ALA A 186 -8.94 12.75 5.12
CA ALA A 186 -9.50 14.09 5.07
C ALA A 186 -11.01 14.10 5.41
N LEU A 187 -11.74 13.08 4.98
CA LEU A 187 -13.18 12.98 5.20
C LEU A 187 -13.56 12.49 6.61
N HIS A 188 -12.89 11.46 7.10
CA HIS A 188 -13.29 10.74 8.32
C HIS A 188 -12.52 11.18 9.57
N GLY A 189 -11.38 11.86 9.39
CA GLY A 189 -10.58 12.41 10.49
C GLY A 189 -10.32 11.37 11.59
N THR A 190 -10.74 11.68 12.81
CA THR A 190 -10.50 10.83 13.99
C THR A 190 -11.28 9.52 14.00
N ALA A 191 -12.30 9.36 13.16
CA ALA A 191 -13.05 8.11 13.01
C ALA A 191 -12.26 7.05 12.22
N LEU A 192 -11.21 7.47 11.51
CA LEU A 192 -10.28 6.61 10.80
C LEU A 192 -9.06 6.26 11.68
N GLY A 193 -8.53 5.06 11.50
CA GLY A 193 -7.22 4.65 11.98
C GLY A 193 -6.44 3.89 10.91
N ILE A 194 -5.12 4.05 10.86
CA ILE A 194 -4.21 3.37 9.95
C ILE A 194 -3.27 2.51 10.78
N TRP A 195 -3.40 1.19 10.66
CA TRP A 195 -2.49 0.25 11.29
C TRP A 195 -1.23 0.06 10.44
N PRO A 196 -0.01 -0.02 11.04
CA PRO A 196 0.30 0.00 12.47
C PRO A 196 0.63 1.39 13.06
N PHE A 197 0.34 2.48 12.35
CA PHE A 197 0.79 3.83 12.73
C PHE A 197 -0.01 4.43 13.89
N ASP A 198 -1.32 4.23 13.90
CA ASP A 198 -2.22 4.82 14.89
C ASP A 198 -2.39 3.96 16.17
N GLY A 199 -1.59 2.89 16.32
CA GLY A 199 -1.55 2.06 17.54
C GLY A 199 -1.89 0.58 17.31
N ASP A 200 -2.34 -0.07 18.39
CA ASP A 200 -2.69 -1.49 18.39
C ASP A 200 -3.91 -1.79 17.50
N PHE A 201 -3.88 -2.91 16.78
CA PHE A 201 -4.94 -3.25 15.83
C PHE A 201 -6.29 -3.50 16.51
N ALA A 202 -6.32 -4.18 17.66
CA ALA A 202 -7.54 -4.48 18.37
C ALA A 202 -8.15 -3.21 18.98
N GLU A 203 -7.31 -2.30 19.49
CA GLU A 203 -7.76 -0.99 19.97
C GLU A 203 -8.33 -0.14 18.84
N LEU A 204 -7.69 -0.11 17.67
CA LEU A 204 -8.23 0.56 16.49
C LEU A 204 -9.58 -0.03 16.09
N CYS A 205 -9.71 -1.36 16.06
CA CYS A 205 -10.97 -2.03 15.78
C CYS A 205 -12.02 -1.84 16.89
N ALA A 206 -11.65 -1.43 18.10
CA ALA A 206 -12.62 -1.11 19.15
C ALA A 206 -13.11 0.35 19.10
N THR A 207 -12.27 1.25 18.59
CA THR A 207 -12.47 2.71 18.75
C THR A 207 -12.75 3.44 17.44
N LYS A 208 -12.40 2.87 16.29
CA LYS A 208 -12.52 3.51 14.97
C LYS A 208 -13.68 2.94 14.17
N ARG A 209 -14.28 3.77 13.31
CA ARG A 209 -15.31 3.35 12.35
C ARG A 209 -14.69 2.78 11.08
N LEU A 210 -13.51 3.25 10.72
CA LEU A 210 -12.76 2.76 9.56
C LEU A 210 -11.31 2.49 9.97
N VAL A 211 -10.86 1.25 9.84
CA VAL A 211 -9.47 0.86 10.07
C VAL A 211 -8.87 0.46 8.73
N ILE A 212 -7.77 1.09 8.33
CA ILE A 212 -7.01 0.73 7.14
C ILE A 212 -5.77 -0.07 7.57
N ALA A 213 -5.51 -1.18 6.90
CA ALA A 213 -4.33 -2.00 7.10
C ALA A 213 -3.70 -2.42 5.76
N GLU A 214 -2.37 -2.52 5.74
CA GLU A 214 -1.67 -3.21 4.66
C GLU A 214 -1.93 -4.71 4.79
N THR A 215 -2.32 -5.34 3.69
CA THR A 215 -2.45 -6.80 3.60
C THR A 215 -1.42 -7.33 2.61
N TYR A 216 -0.92 -8.54 2.89
CA TYR A 216 0.07 -9.19 2.02
C TYR A 216 -0.39 -10.64 1.73
N PRO A 217 -1.25 -10.86 0.71
CA PRO A 217 -1.81 -12.17 0.40
C PRO A 217 -0.75 -13.23 0.13
N GLY A 218 0.40 -12.84 -0.41
CA GLY A 218 1.51 -13.74 -0.69
C GLY A 218 2.06 -14.47 0.54
N GLU A 219 2.02 -13.84 1.72
CA GLU A 219 2.52 -14.43 2.98
C GLU A 219 1.50 -15.44 3.52
N ILE A 220 0.21 -15.12 3.40
CA ILE A 220 -0.90 -15.94 3.89
C ILE A 220 -0.91 -17.31 3.20
N TYR A 221 -0.63 -17.38 1.90
CA TYR A 221 -0.54 -18.66 1.21
C TYR A 221 0.52 -19.59 1.82
N GLY A 222 1.66 -19.04 2.26
CA GLY A 222 2.70 -19.80 2.96
C GLY A 222 2.25 -20.32 4.32
N TRP A 223 1.49 -19.52 5.08
CA TRP A 223 1.01 -19.89 6.42
C TRP A 223 -0.01 -21.03 6.42
N PHE A 224 -0.85 -21.09 5.38
CA PHE A 224 -1.86 -22.12 5.22
C PHE A 224 -1.44 -23.24 4.26
N GLU A 225 -0.15 -23.33 3.92
CA GLU A 225 0.41 -24.32 2.98
C GLU A 225 -0.34 -24.38 1.64
N CYS A 226 -0.96 -23.26 1.24
CA CYS A 226 -1.71 -23.13 0.01
C CYS A 226 -0.75 -22.84 -1.14
N LYS A 227 -0.86 -23.59 -2.24
CA LYS A 227 -0.09 -23.27 -3.45
C LYS A 227 -0.67 -22.01 -4.10
N PRO A 228 0.15 -20.98 -4.39
CA PRO A 228 -0.33 -19.83 -5.13
C PRO A 228 -0.83 -20.29 -6.51
N ILE A 229 -2.08 -19.98 -6.84
CA ILE A 229 -2.58 -20.17 -8.20
C ILE A 229 -2.01 -19.06 -9.05
N SER A 230 -1.30 -19.41 -10.13
CA SER A 230 -0.68 -18.41 -10.99
C SER A 230 -1.72 -17.46 -11.60
N LYS A 231 -1.53 -16.15 -11.40
CA LYS A 231 -2.29 -15.11 -12.12
C LYS A 231 -2.06 -15.18 -13.64
N THR A 232 -1.05 -15.89 -14.17
CA THR A 232 -0.75 -15.94 -15.61
C THR A 232 -1.00 -17.31 -16.26
N ARG A 233 -1.08 -18.39 -15.49
CA ARG A 233 -1.37 -19.73 -16.04
C ARG A 233 -2.86 -20.04 -15.91
N GLN A 234 -3.61 -19.71 -16.96
CA GLN A 234 -5.03 -20.05 -17.09
C GLN A 234 -5.39 -21.52 -16.74
N PRO A 235 -4.58 -22.56 -17.04
CA PRO A 235 -4.91 -23.94 -16.71
C PRO A 235 -5.00 -24.22 -15.21
N GLU A 236 -4.36 -23.41 -14.36
CA GLU A 236 -4.36 -23.59 -12.90
C GLU A 236 -5.60 -22.97 -12.23
N ARG A 237 -6.43 -22.21 -12.96
CA ARG A 237 -7.63 -21.53 -12.44
C ARG A 237 -8.92 -22.36 -12.50
N LEU A 238 -8.88 -23.53 -13.14
CA LEU A 238 -10.05 -24.40 -13.41
C LEU A 238 -10.12 -25.62 -12.49
N LYS A 239 -9.36 -25.64 -11.38
CA LYS A 239 -9.40 -26.71 -10.38
C LYS A 239 -10.05 -26.23 -9.10
#